data_AF-A0A935HXA0-F1
#
_entry.id   AF-A0A935HXA0-F1
#
_cell.length_a   1.000
_cell.length_b   1.000
_cell.length_c   1.000
_cell.angle_alpha   90.00
_cell.angle_beta   90.00
_cell.angle_gamma   90.00
#
_symmetry.space_group_name_H-M   'P 1'
#
loop_
_entity.id
_entity.type
_entity.pdbx_description
1 polymer ?
#
loop_
_entity_poly.entity_id
_entity_poly.type
_entity_poly.pdbx_seq_one_letter_code
_entity_poly.pdbx_strand_id
1 'polypeptide(L)'
;MLKGLEVSIMKLSILNSKNDRFRIDAEFSKKIYINTEKFLESKKHTTLKESLCKIYHPKEIKREYVIENGIWFFRAQNLRPLLIENSNNVFISKNDAEDLKDNSILYGDILITRTGANFGQTAMYHLMERAISSSHVLIVRTNFLILII
;
A
#
# COMPACT_ATOMS: atom_id res chain seq x y z
N MET A 1 -9.97 -5.28 -38.96
CA MET A 1 -9.56 -5.63 -37.59
C MET A 1 -9.91 -4.47 -36.67
N LEU A 2 -10.68 -4.70 -35.61
CA LEU A 2 -10.95 -3.68 -34.59
C LEU A 2 -9.64 -3.43 -33.81
N LYS A 3 -9.13 -2.19 -33.87
CA LYS A 3 -7.96 -1.77 -33.07
C LYS A 3 -8.31 -1.86 -31.58
N GLY A 4 -7.42 -2.47 -30.79
CA GLY A 4 -7.55 -2.53 -29.32
C GLY A 4 -8.16 -3.79 -28.73
N LEU A 5 -8.59 -4.76 -29.56
CA LEU A 5 -9.02 -6.08 -29.05
C LEU A 5 -7.84 -7.04 -28.94
N GLU A 6 -7.71 -7.71 -27.79
CA GLU A 6 -6.75 -8.78 -27.56
C GLU A 6 -7.42 -10.03 -26.98
N VAL A 7 -6.82 -11.19 -27.26
CA VAL A 7 -7.22 -12.48 -26.70
C VAL A 7 -6.01 -13.18 -26.09
N SER A 8 -6.15 -13.65 -24.86
CA SER A 8 -5.17 -14.48 -24.16
C SER A 8 -5.80 -15.84 -23.89
N ILE A 9 -5.08 -16.92 -24.18
CA ILE A 9 -5.51 -18.29 -23.85
C ILE A 9 -4.63 -18.79 -22.70
N MET A 10 -5.26 -19.24 -21.62
CA MET A 10 -4.61 -19.69 -20.39
C MET A 10 -5.25 -21.00 -19.91
N LYS A 11 -4.44 -21.89 -19.32
CA LYS A 11 -4.97 -23.07 -18.62
C LYS A 11 -5.65 -22.63 -17.32
N LEU A 12 -6.87 -23.13 -17.06
CA LEU A 12 -7.60 -22.82 -15.83
C LEU A 12 -6.80 -23.15 -14.56
N SER A 13 -5.99 -24.21 -14.58
CA SER A 13 -5.12 -24.56 -13.44
C SER A 13 -4.08 -23.48 -13.12
N ILE A 14 -3.55 -22.80 -14.14
CA ILE A 14 -2.60 -21.69 -13.96
C ILE A 14 -3.34 -20.49 -13.36
N LEU A 15 -4.54 -20.18 -13.86
CA LEU A 15 -5.36 -19.10 -13.32
C LEU A 15 -5.64 -19.31 -11.83
N ASN A 16 -6.04 -20.52 -11.45
CA ASN A 16 -6.38 -20.86 -10.06
C ASN A 16 -5.17 -20.85 -9.12
N SER A 17 -3.98 -21.19 -9.61
CA SER A 17 -2.76 -21.29 -8.78
C SER A 17 -2.35 -19.96 -8.11
N LYS A 18 -2.80 -18.84 -8.66
CA LYS A 18 -2.47 -17.48 -8.18
C LYS A 18 -3.71 -16.65 -7.85
N ASN A 19 -4.86 -17.31 -7.75
CA ASN A 19 -6.15 -16.66 -7.67
C ASN A 19 -7.02 -17.36 -6.61
N ASP A 20 -6.64 -17.15 -5.35
CA ASP A 20 -7.32 -17.72 -4.19
C ASP A 20 -8.82 -17.37 -4.14
N ARG A 21 -9.23 -16.32 -4.87
CA ARG A 21 -10.63 -15.83 -4.93
C ARG A 21 -11.36 -16.21 -6.24
N PHE A 22 -10.77 -17.04 -7.11
CA PHE A 22 -11.37 -17.49 -8.38
C PHE A 22 -11.96 -16.34 -9.25
N ARG A 23 -11.26 -15.21 -9.29
CA ARG A 23 -11.63 -14.02 -10.08
C ARG A 23 -11.31 -14.20 -11.56
N ILE A 24 -12.32 -14.27 -12.43
CA ILE A 24 -12.15 -14.42 -13.89
C ILE A 24 -12.42 -13.09 -14.61
N ASP A 25 -11.87 -11.99 -14.08
CA ASP A 25 -12.01 -10.68 -14.72
C ASP A 25 -10.97 -10.53 -15.84
N ALA A 26 -11.39 -10.02 -17.00
CA ALA A 26 -10.51 -9.82 -18.14
C ALA A 26 -9.30 -8.91 -17.83
N GLU A 27 -9.45 -8.00 -16.86
CA GLU A 27 -8.40 -7.09 -16.43
C GLU A 27 -7.17 -7.81 -15.89
N PHE A 28 -7.31 -8.97 -15.24
CA PHE A 28 -6.17 -9.73 -14.72
C PHE A 28 -5.47 -10.59 -15.79
N SER A 29 -6.08 -10.75 -16.97
CA SER A 29 -5.59 -11.65 -18.04
C SER A 29 -5.11 -10.90 -19.29
N LYS A 30 -4.85 -9.59 -19.16
CA LYS A 30 -4.27 -8.78 -20.25
C LYS A 30 -2.90 -9.32 -20.65
N LYS A 31 -2.60 -9.32 -21.96
CA LYS A 31 -1.34 -9.91 -22.48
C LYS A 31 -0.12 -9.28 -21.85
N ILE A 32 -0.16 -7.96 -21.66
CA ILE A 32 0.94 -7.21 -21.04
C ILE A 32 1.24 -7.69 -19.62
N TYR A 33 0.23 -8.00 -18.82
CA TYR A 33 0.42 -8.48 -17.44
C TYR A 33 1.00 -9.89 -17.43
N ILE A 34 0.45 -10.79 -18.26
CA ILE A 34 0.95 -12.17 -18.39
C ILE A 34 2.42 -12.18 -18.86
N ASN A 35 2.76 -11.37 -19.86
CA ASN A 35 4.13 -11.32 -20.39
C ASN A 35 5.10 -10.69 -19.39
N THR A 36 4.67 -9.65 -18.66
CA THR A 36 5.48 -9.03 -17.61
C THR A 36 5.74 -10.00 -16.48
N GLU A 37 4.73 -10.73 -16.03
CA GLU A 37 4.87 -11.73 -14.98
C GLU A 37 5.85 -12.84 -15.39
N LYS A 38 5.68 -13.44 -16.57
CA LYS A 38 6.62 -14.44 -17.09
C LYS A 38 8.06 -13.91 -17.17
N PHE A 39 8.22 -12.67 -17.58
CA PHE A 39 9.53 -12.03 -17.63
C PHE A 39 10.14 -11.88 -16.24
N LEU A 40 9.39 -11.40 -15.25
CA LEU A 40 9.85 -11.27 -13.86
C LEU A 40 10.18 -12.63 -13.25
N GLU A 41 9.36 -13.65 -13.49
CA GLU A 41 9.58 -15.02 -13.02
C GLU A 41 10.83 -15.67 -13.62
N SER A 42 11.20 -15.28 -14.84
CA SER A 42 12.44 -15.75 -15.49
C SER A 42 13.72 -15.20 -14.84
N LYS A 43 13.59 -14.24 -13.91
CA LYS A 43 14.69 -13.64 -13.15
C LYS A 43 14.67 -14.14 -11.71
N LYS A 44 15.79 -13.97 -11.01
CA LYS A 44 15.82 -14.12 -9.55
C LYS A 44 14.89 -13.06 -8.95
N HIS A 45 13.83 -13.51 -8.30
CA HIS A 45 12.80 -12.66 -7.71
C HIS A 45 12.45 -13.15 -6.30
N THR A 46 11.74 -12.30 -5.56
CA THR A 46 11.10 -12.64 -4.28
C THR A 46 9.77 -11.91 -4.22
N THR A 47 8.79 -12.49 -3.54
CA THR A 47 7.50 -11.83 -3.32
C THR A 47 7.51 -11.03 -2.01
N LEU A 48 6.60 -10.05 -1.89
CA LEU A 48 6.39 -9.38 -0.60
C LEU A 48 5.96 -10.35 0.52
N LYS A 49 5.31 -11.45 0.17
CA LYS A 49 4.90 -12.50 1.11
C LYS A 49 6.11 -13.28 1.66
N GLU A 50 7.13 -13.50 0.84
CA GLU A 50 8.34 -14.22 1.20
C GLU A 50 9.40 -13.29 1.83
N SER A 51 9.29 -11.99 1.61
CA SER A 51 10.21 -11.03 2.22
C SER A 51 9.95 -10.90 3.73
N LEU A 52 10.98 -10.49 4.49
CA LEU A 52 10.89 -10.24 5.93
C LEU A 52 10.15 -8.91 6.24
N CYS A 53 9.08 -8.62 5.50
CA CYS A 53 8.24 -7.46 5.72
C CYS A 53 6.93 -7.85 6.42
N LYS A 54 6.40 -6.92 7.19
CA LYS A 54 5.07 -7.00 7.79
C LYS A 54 4.18 -5.95 7.12
N ILE A 55 3.03 -6.39 6.64
CA ILE A 55 2.02 -5.51 6.05
C ILE A 55 0.94 -5.29 7.10
N TYR A 56 0.80 -4.07 7.57
CA TYR A 56 -0.23 -3.65 8.50
C TYR A 56 -1.37 -2.99 7.71
N HIS A 57 -2.58 -3.43 8.01
CA HIS A 57 -3.80 -2.74 7.63
C HIS A 57 -4.30 -1.98 8.87
N PRO A 58 -4.15 -0.64 8.91
CA PRO A 58 -4.53 0.15 10.07
C PRO A 58 -6.02 0.05 10.39
N LYS A 59 -6.36 0.06 11.68
CA LYS A 59 -7.74 0.12 12.18
C LYS A 59 -8.32 1.52 11.92
N GLU A 60 -9.64 1.63 11.88
CA GLU A 60 -10.32 2.91 11.72
C GLU A 60 -11.07 3.29 13.00
N ILE A 61 -11.18 4.59 13.27
CA ILE A 61 -12.01 5.17 14.32
C ILE A 61 -12.97 6.20 13.74
N LYS A 62 -13.90 6.67 14.55
CA LYS A 62 -14.64 7.90 14.24
C LYS A 62 -13.64 9.06 14.16
N ARG A 63 -13.68 9.81 13.07
CA ARG A 63 -12.71 10.88 12.80
C ARG A 63 -13.13 12.16 13.46
N GLU A 64 -12.63 12.35 14.68
CA GLU A 64 -12.78 13.60 15.44
C GLU A 64 -11.42 14.29 15.49
N TYR A 65 -11.32 15.42 14.78
CA TYR A 65 -10.05 16.14 14.69
C TYR A 65 -9.94 17.20 15.79
N VAL A 66 -8.72 17.37 16.29
CA VAL A 66 -8.38 18.40 17.29
C VAL A 66 -7.49 19.47 16.66
N ILE A 67 -7.62 20.69 17.16
CA ILE A 67 -6.86 21.85 16.66
C ILE A 67 -5.50 21.95 17.36
N GLU A 68 -5.44 21.62 18.65
CA GLU A 68 -4.23 21.78 19.47
C GLU A 68 -3.79 20.46 20.10
N ASN A 69 -2.48 20.30 20.30
CA ASN A 69 -1.85 19.20 21.04
C ASN A 69 -2.20 17.77 20.55
N GLY A 70 -2.64 17.64 19.30
CA GLY A 70 -2.96 16.34 18.69
C GLY A 70 -1.77 15.64 18.06
N ILE A 71 -1.97 14.38 17.67
CA ILE A 71 -1.01 13.58 16.92
C ILE A 71 -1.45 13.55 15.46
N TRP A 72 -0.51 13.69 14.52
CA TRP A 72 -0.83 13.75 13.11
C TRP A 72 -1.54 12.47 12.65
N PHE A 73 -2.74 12.63 12.09
CA PHE A 73 -3.50 11.56 11.49
C PHE A 73 -3.23 11.53 9.97
N PHE A 74 -2.49 10.52 9.54
CA PHE A 74 -2.01 10.37 8.18
C PHE A 74 -3.09 9.78 7.27
N ARG A 75 -3.60 10.60 6.35
CA ARG A 75 -4.69 10.24 5.43
C ARG A 75 -4.13 9.85 4.06
N ALA A 76 -4.93 9.16 3.25
CA ALA A 76 -4.58 8.84 1.87
C ALA A 76 -4.19 10.07 1.02
N GLN A 77 -4.69 11.27 1.35
CA GLN A 77 -4.30 12.50 0.66
C GLN A 77 -2.89 13.00 1.01
N ASN A 78 -2.34 12.58 2.15
CA ASN A 78 -0.97 12.88 2.57
C ASN A 78 0.06 12.01 1.85
N LEU A 79 -0.39 10.99 1.10
CA LEU A 79 0.46 10.15 0.29
C LEU A 79 0.34 10.54 -1.19
N ARG A 80 1.49 10.85 -1.78
CA ARG A 80 1.67 11.11 -3.21
C ARG A 80 2.77 10.19 -3.75
N PRO A 81 2.88 9.99 -5.07
CA PRO A 81 3.93 9.15 -5.64
C PRO A 81 5.30 9.65 -5.18
N LEU A 82 6.01 8.80 -4.41
CA LEU A 82 7.33 9.07 -3.85
C LEU A 82 7.43 10.31 -2.94
N LEU A 83 6.31 10.86 -2.47
CA LEU A 83 6.27 12.09 -1.69
C LEU A 83 5.28 11.99 -0.52
N ILE A 84 5.71 12.50 0.63
CA ILE A 84 4.84 12.75 1.78
C ILE A 84 4.34 14.20 1.74
N GLU A 85 3.04 14.38 1.60
CA GLU A 85 2.37 15.68 1.53
C GLU A 85 1.93 16.12 2.93
N ASN A 86 2.56 17.18 3.47
CA ASN A 86 2.36 17.67 4.83
C ASN A 86 1.70 19.06 4.94
N SER A 87 1.18 19.62 3.83
CA SER A 87 0.55 20.95 3.85
C SER A 87 -0.85 21.01 4.48
N ASN A 88 -1.60 19.91 4.48
CA ASN A 88 -2.98 19.84 4.99
C ASN A 88 -3.13 18.71 6.03
N ASN A 89 -2.37 18.85 7.11
CA ASN A 89 -2.34 17.91 8.21
C ASN A 89 -3.54 18.11 9.12
N VAL A 90 -4.11 16.99 9.57
CA VAL A 90 -5.16 16.95 10.60
C VAL A 90 -4.66 16.11 11.75
N PHE A 91 -5.14 16.40 12.94
CA PHE A 91 -4.65 15.79 14.15
C PHE A 91 -5.79 15.12 14.91
N ILE A 92 -5.51 13.98 15.53
CA ILE A 92 -6.42 13.28 16.45
C ILE A 92 -5.94 13.47 17.88
N SER A 93 -6.82 13.24 18.85
CA SER A 93 -6.46 13.35 20.26
C SER A 93 -5.36 12.36 20.64
N LYS A 94 -4.63 12.63 21.72
CA LYS A 94 -3.62 11.69 22.24
C LYS A 94 -4.22 10.35 22.66
N ASN A 95 -5.46 10.36 23.18
CA ASN A 95 -6.17 9.15 23.57
C ASN A 95 -6.48 8.29 22.34
N ASP A 96 -7.05 8.89 21.28
CA ASP A 96 -7.32 8.16 20.02
C ASP A 96 -6.04 7.61 19.39
N ALA A 97 -4.94 8.38 19.45
CA ALA A 97 -3.65 7.96 18.94
C ALA A 97 -3.05 6.79 19.73
N GLU A 98 -3.36 6.67 21.02
CA GLU A 98 -2.94 5.57 21.88
C GLU A 98 -3.80 4.33 21.64
N ASP A 99 -5.11 4.50 21.48
CA ASP A 99 -6.03 3.42 21.08
C ASP A 99 -5.66 2.86 19.68
N LEU A 100 -5.10 3.71 18.83
CA LEU A 100 -4.57 3.37 17.51
C LEU A 100 -3.06 3.19 17.46
N LYS A 101 -2.38 2.87 18.56
CA LYS A 101 -0.92 2.71 18.56
C LYS A 101 -0.39 1.71 17.53
N ASP A 102 -1.15 0.65 17.21
CA ASP A 102 -0.78 -0.33 16.18
C ASP A 102 -0.74 0.28 14.76
N ASN A 103 -1.39 1.43 14.55
CA ASN A 103 -1.38 2.19 13.30
C ASN A 103 -0.20 3.17 13.20
N SER A 104 0.73 3.17 14.17
CA SER A 104 1.86 4.09 14.16
C SER A 104 2.72 3.91 12.93
N ILE A 105 3.00 5.02 12.24
CA ILE A 105 3.97 5.08 11.15
C ILE A 105 5.34 5.40 11.74
N LEU A 106 6.35 4.67 11.29
CA LEU A 106 7.75 4.85 11.67
C LEU A 106 8.56 5.32 10.47
N TYR A 107 9.68 5.98 10.75
CA TYR A 107 10.67 6.30 9.73
C TYR A 107 11.11 5.03 8.98
N GLY A 108 11.17 5.10 7.66
CA GLY A 108 11.54 3.99 6.78
C GLY A 108 10.37 3.06 6.40
N ASP A 109 9.18 3.23 6.98
CA ASP A 109 8.01 2.50 6.52
C ASP A 109 7.66 2.85 5.07
N ILE A 110 7.27 1.85 4.29
CA ILE A 110 6.71 2.06 2.96
C ILE A 110 5.18 2.15 3.11
N LEU A 111 4.62 3.27 2.70
CA LEU A 111 3.18 3.53 2.77
C LEU A 111 2.54 3.29 1.40
N ILE A 112 1.36 2.66 1.37
CA ILE A 112 0.63 2.37 0.13
C ILE A 112 -0.84 2.76 0.28
N THR A 113 -1.36 3.60 -0.61
CA THR A 113 -2.80 3.91 -0.63
C THR A 113 -3.59 2.68 -1.04
N ARG A 114 -4.49 2.23 -0.17
CA ARG A 114 -5.33 1.04 -0.38
C ARG A 114 -6.54 1.33 -1.26
N THR A 115 -7.17 2.49 -1.08
CA THR A 115 -8.52 2.78 -1.60
C THR A 115 -8.64 4.24 -2.03
N GLY A 116 -9.61 4.50 -2.92
CA GLY A 116 -9.88 5.83 -3.47
C GLY A 116 -9.19 6.07 -4.81
N ALA A 117 -9.32 7.28 -5.35
CA ALA A 117 -8.77 7.65 -6.67
C ALA A 117 -7.23 7.50 -6.76
N ASN A 118 -6.56 7.50 -5.60
CA ASN A 118 -5.11 7.43 -5.48
C ASN A 118 -4.60 6.02 -5.14
N PHE A 119 -5.39 4.96 -5.38
CA PHE A 119 -5.00 3.59 -5.04
C PHE A 119 -3.64 3.21 -5.66
N GLY A 120 -2.82 2.49 -4.90
CA GLY A 120 -1.48 2.06 -5.34
C GLY A 120 -0.39 3.13 -5.25
N GLN A 121 -0.72 4.41 -4.99
CA GLN A 121 0.31 5.41 -4.71
C GLN A 121 1.15 5.00 -3.50
N THR A 122 2.47 5.13 -3.64
CA THR A 122 3.44 4.58 -2.71
C THR A 122 4.57 5.58 -2.45
N ALA A 123 5.01 5.69 -1.20
CA ALA A 123 6.19 6.45 -0.80
C ALA A 123 6.80 5.88 0.50
N MET A 124 8.08 6.16 0.73
CA MET A 124 8.72 5.91 2.03
C MET A 124 8.40 7.05 2.99
N TYR A 125 8.02 6.74 4.22
CA TYR A 125 7.89 7.74 5.26
C TYR A 125 9.27 8.13 5.79
N HIS A 126 9.68 9.38 5.54
CA HIS A 126 11.02 9.86 5.86
C HIS A 126 11.03 11.02 6.87
N LEU A 127 9.90 11.30 7.52
CA LEU A 127 9.78 12.35 8.53
C LEU A 127 10.05 11.75 9.92
N MET A 128 10.56 12.57 10.84
CA MET A 128 10.75 12.19 12.25
C MET A 128 9.49 12.39 13.10
N GLU A 129 8.47 13.00 12.52
CA GLU A 129 7.20 13.28 13.18
C GLU A 129 6.43 11.98 13.45
N ARG A 130 5.84 11.85 14.64
CA ARG A 130 4.94 10.72 14.93
C ARG A 130 3.64 10.92 14.17
N ALA A 131 3.23 9.92 13.40
CA ALA A 131 1.95 9.89 12.71
C ALA A 131 1.18 8.58 12.94
N ILE A 132 -0.14 8.67 12.93
CA ILE A 132 -1.08 7.55 13.03
C ILE A 132 -1.76 7.37 11.68
N SER A 133 -1.61 6.20 11.07
CA SER A 133 -2.19 5.93 9.75
C SER A 133 -3.70 5.70 9.81
N SER A 134 -4.43 6.23 8.81
CA SER A 134 -5.82 5.86 8.55
C SER A 134 -5.93 4.48 7.88
N SER A 135 -7.10 3.84 7.94
CA SER A 135 -7.28 2.51 7.31
C SER A 135 -7.12 2.51 5.78
N HIS A 136 -7.11 3.69 5.16
CA HIS A 136 -6.93 3.86 3.71
C HIS A 136 -5.47 3.79 3.26
N VAL A 137 -4.50 3.72 4.18
CA VAL A 137 -3.08 3.63 3.89
C VAL A 137 -2.50 2.39 4.57
N LEU A 138 -2.00 1.43 3.77
CA LEU A 138 -1.27 0.27 4.28
C LEU A 138 0.14 0.70 4.69
N ILE A 139 0.66 0.06 5.75
CA ILE A 139 2.04 0.22 6.19
C ILE A 139 2.78 -1.08 5.88
N VAL A 140 3.84 -1.00 5.08
CA VAL A 140 4.76 -2.09 4.83
C VAL A 140 6.05 -1.78 5.57
N ARG A 141 6.27 -2.51 6.67
CA ARG A 141 7.45 -2.36 7.52
C ARG A 141 8.42 -3.49 7.24
N THR A 142 9.67 -3.14 6.97
CA THR A 142 10.72 -4.14 6.79
C THR A 142 11.54 -4.28 8.07
N ASN A 143 12.04 -5.47 8.36
CA ASN A 143 13.00 -5.70 9.45
C ASN A 143 14.45 -5.36 9.05
N PHE A 144 14.68 -4.93 7.81
CA PHE A 144 15.99 -4.50 7.35
C PHE A 144 16.17 -3.02 7.69
N LEU A 145 17.29 -2.68 8.32
CA LEU A 145 17.81 -1.33 8.23
C LEU A 145 17.98 -1.03 6.74
N ILE A 146 17.14 -0.16 6.18
CA ILE A 146 17.42 0.45 4.89
C ILE A 146 18.63 1.35 5.13
N LEU A 147 19.82 0.76 5.04
CA LEU A 147 21.06 1.50 4.84
C LEU A 147 20.91 2.16 3.47
N ILE A 148 20.54 3.43 3.50
CA ILE A 148 20.67 4.29 2.34
C ILE A 148 22.17 4.41 2.09
N ILE A 149 22.63 3.82 0.98
CA ILE A 149 23.99 3.98 0.45
C ILE A 149 24.06 5.33 -0.27
#